data_AF-A0A315AX94-F1
#
_entry.id   AF-A0A315AX94-F1
#
_cell.length_a   1.000
_cell.length_b   1.000
_cell.length_c   1.000
_cell.angle_alpha   90.00
_cell.angle_beta   90.00
_cell.angle_gamma   90.00
#
_symmetry.space_group_name_H-M   'P 1'
#
loop_
_entity.id
_entity.type
_entity.pdbx_description
1 polymer ?
#
loop_
_entity_poly.entity_id
_entity_poly.type
_entity_poly.pdbx_seq_one_letter_code
_entity_poly.pdbx_strand_id
1 'polypeptide(L)'
;MNKGQVQRRHVFFVSGFDPKGAAHYHRLYRTQAALQGTVTHTVYEVSDRKQGDNGNAVWTVRSGDTETVYEYVRWDDIVRAHWPRGAWQVLMRSVRVYGLLLTMPKLLRKVGGVAGRTLVSLFYPAVYWLGVVLVAMAAAACGAWLVGLWMPSLGGSAWLAAGLAASVVLAAGWQWEKSLHTSWLLRIFGFADLHARGQVPELSQRWDRLAEGIEQALLRPETDEVLLVGFSVGSMGAVSAAARTAKRCADVPKALSKLSVLTLGHCIPLFALMPKAHALRNELACVGVNPHLFWVDCSSPSDWGSFALVDPVALCVKGQAVNPRAMTSPRFHTLFDAATYAVLKKDKRRMHLQYLMAGQLPGSYDFFSWTAGAQSLRQRGLQPVVS
;
A
#
# COMPACT_ATOMS: atom_id res chain seq x y z
N MET A 1 33.15 4.72 20.65
CA MET A 1 31.84 4.97 20.00
C MET A 1 31.96 4.61 18.54
N ASN A 2 31.30 3.53 18.09
CA ASN A 2 31.33 3.13 16.68
C ASN A 2 30.66 4.22 15.84
N LYS A 3 31.45 4.97 15.06
CA LYS A 3 30.96 5.95 14.08
C LYS A 3 30.09 5.19 13.06
N GLY A 4 28.78 5.23 13.23
CA GLY A 4 27.82 4.60 12.32
C GLY A 4 26.62 3.91 12.96
N GLN A 5 26.56 3.76 14.28
CA GLN A 5 25.38 3.16 14.92
C GLN A 5 24.28 4.21 15.15
N VAL A 6 23.04 3.89 14.77
CA VAL A 6 21.86 4.74 15.02
C VAL A 6 21.46 4.57 16.48
N GLN A 7 21.56 5.64 17.28
CA GLN A 7 21.05 5.69 18.65
C GLN A 7 19.67 6.35 18.70
N ARG A 8 19.44 7.36 17.85
CA ARG A 8 18.19 8.11 17.79
C ARG A 8 17.61 8.09 16.39
N ARG A 9 16.44 7.46 16.24
CA ARG A 9 15.69 7.43 14.98
C ARG A 9 14.31 8.06 15.12
N HIS A 10 13.88 8.80 14.11
CA HIS A 10 12.48 9.18 13.93
C HIS A 10 11.89 8.47 12.72
N VAL A 11 10.88 7.62 12.93
CA VAL A 11 10.16 6.92 11.86
C VAL A 11 8.85 7.65 11.60
N PHE A 12 8.62 8.09 10.36
CA PHE A 12 7.32 8.51 9.88
C PHE A 12 6.70 7.38 9.06
N PHE A 13 5.61 6.79 9.55
CA PHE A 13 4.94 5.68 8.88
C PHE A 13 3.63 6.13 8.22
N VAL A 14 3.56 5.98 6.90
CA VAL A 14 2.38 6.23 6.07
C VAL A 14 1.75 4.87 5.70
N SER A 15 0.57 4.59 6.26
CA SER A 15 -0.17 3.36 5.98
C SER A 15 -0.76 3.32 4.57
N GLY A 16 -1.25 2.15 4.16
CA GLY A 16 -2.10 2.01 2.97
C GLY A 16 -3.46 2.69 3.13
N PHE A 17 -4.31 2.53 2.10
CA PHE A 17 -5.70 3.03 2.10
C PHE A 17 -6.56 2.16 3.02
N ASP A 18 -6.43 2.37 4.33
CA ASP A 18 -7.02 1.57 5.40
C ASP A 18 -7.71 2.47 6.45
N PRO A 19 -9.03 2.30 6.71
CA PRO A 19 -9.76 3.11 7.68
C PRO A 19 -9.49 2.76 9.17
N LYS A 20 -8.73 1.70 9.46
CA LYS A 20 -8.51 1.19 10.85
C LYS A 20 -7.69 2.13 11.75
N GLY A 21 -6.82 2.97 11.16
CA GLY A 21 -6.08 4.01 11.86
C GLY A 21 -5.03 3.54 12.89
N ALA A 22 -4.53 4.48 13.68
CA ALA A 22 -3.34 4.32 14.53
C ALA A 22 -3.43 3.19 15.56
N ALA A 23 -4.62 2.95 16.14
CA ALA A 23 -4.78 1.92 17.17
C ALA A 23 -4.52 0.50 16.62
N HIS A 24 -4.90 0.25 15.37
CA HIS A 24 -4.63 -1.01 14.70
C HIS A 24 -3.13 -1.17 14.43
N TYR A 25 -2.47 -0.16 13.87
CA TYR A 25 -1.05 -0.23 13.52
C TYR A 25 -0.12 -0.29 14.74
N HIS A 26 -0.46 0.40 15.83
CA HIS A 26 0.28 0.27 17.10
C HIS A 26 0.17 -1.15 17.66
N ARG A 27 -1.05 -1.72 17.71
CA ARG A 27 -1.25 -3.12 18.15
C ARG A 27 -0.51 -4.10 17.25
N LEU A 28 -0.60 -3.91 15.93
CA LEU A 28 0.11 -4.73 14.94
C LEU A 28 1.61 -4.69 15.20
N TYR A 29 2.20 -3.49 15.30
CA TYR A 29 3.63 -3.33 15.56
C TYR A 29 4.03 -3.99 16.88
N ARG A 30 3.33 -3.71 17.98
CA ARG A 30 3.64 -4.28 19.31
C ARG A 30 3.58 -5.81 19.31
N THR A 31 2.51 -6.40 18.75
CA THR A 31 2.36 -7.86 18.71
C THR A 31 3.38 -8.50 17.80
N GLN A 32 3.61 -7.94 16.62
CA GLN A 32 4.51 -8.55 15.64
C GLN A 32 5.99 -8.32 16.00
N ALA A 33 6.35 -7.21 16.63
CA ALA A 33 7.70 -6.98 17.15
C ALA A 33 8.05 -8.02 18.24
N ALA A 34 7.11 -8.32 19.14
CA ALA A 34 7.31 -9.35 20.15
C ALA A 34 7.52 -10.74 19.51
N LEU A 35 6.72 -11.09 18.50
CA LEU A 35 6.89 -12.35 17.76
C LEU A 35 8.20 -12.41 16.99
N GLN A 36 8.61 -11.32 16.33
CA GLN A 36 9.90 -11.28 15.64
C GLN A 36 11.05 -11.41 16.63
N GLY A 37 10.94 -10.78 17.81
CA GLY A 37 11.94 -10.86 18.86
C GLY A 37 12.23 -12.28 19.34
N THR A 38 11.24 -13.18 19.33
CA THR A 38 11.47 -14.60 19.63
C THR A 38 12.24 -15.32 18.52
N VAL A 39 12.11 -14.87 17.27
CA VAL A 39 12.80 -15.46 16.11
C VAL A 39 14.25 -14.96 16.00
N THR A 40 14.50 -13.69 16.31
CA THR A 40 15.83 -13.06 16.16
C THR A 40 16.58 -12.89 17.48
N HIS A 41 16.03 -13.38 18.60
CA HIS A 41 16.56 -13.17 19.95
C HIS A 41 16.82 -11.68 20.26
N THR A 42 15.92 -10.81 19.79
CA THR A 42 16.02 -9.35 19.94
C THR A 42 14.86 -8.85 20.80
N VAL A 43 15.14 -7.99 21.77
CA VAL A 43 14.09 -7.34 22.56
C VAL A 43 13.66 -6.05 21.88
N TYR A 44 12.36 -5.90 21.70
CA TYR A 44 11.71 -4.68 21.21
C TYR A 44 10.73 -4.17 22.26
N GLU A 45 11.11 -3.14 23.00
CA GLU A 45 10.24 -2.51 23.99
C GLU A 45 9.37 -1.45 23.31
N VAL A 46 8.07 -1.69 23.21
CA VAL A 46 7.12 -0.80 22.54
C VAL A 46 6.27 -0.09 23.59
N SER A 47 6.39 1.23 23.69
CA SER A 47 5.63 2.03 24.64
C SER A 47 4.15 2.13 24.28
N ASP A 48 3.35 2.66 25.20
CA ASP A 48 1.98 3.05 24.89
C ASP A 48 1.92 4.16 23.83
N ARG A 49 0.84 4.13 23.06
CA ARG A 49 0.53 5.13 22.03
C ARG A 49 0.06 6.42 22.69
N LYS A 50 0.64 7.53 22.29
CA LYS A 50 0.26 8.89 22.67
C LYS A 50 -0.14 9.69 21.43
N GLN A 51 -0.83 10.80 21.62
CA GLN A 51 -1.07 11.77 20.55
C GLN A 51 0.08 12.79 20.57
N GLY A 52 0.71 13.01 19.42
CA GLY A 52 1.71 14.07 19.24
C GLY A 52 1.05 15.40 18.93
N ASP A 53 1.80 16.49 19.06
CA ASP A 53 1.32 17.86 18.91
C ASP A 53 0.76 18.16 17.51
N ASN A 54 1.28 17.48 16.49
CA ASN A 54 0.80 17.57 15.10
C ASN A 54 -0.46 16.73 14.83
N GLY A 55 -1.04 16.11 15.87
CA GLY A 55 -2.23 15.26 15.81
C GLY A 55 -1.96 13.80 15.42
N ASN A 56 -0.73 13.46 15.01
CA ASN A 56 -0.34 12.08 14.71
C ASN A 56 -0.27 11.23 15.98
N ALA A 57 -0.27 9.92 15.80
CA ALA A 57 -0.07 9.00 16.92
C ALA A 57 1.40 8.60 17.00
N VAL A 58 1.97 8.65 18.20
CA VAL A 58 3.40 8.42 18.43
C VAL A 58 3.58 7.37 19.52
N TRP A 59 4.58 6.52 19.38
CA TRP A 59 5.09 5.65 20.44
C TRP A 59 6.60 5.50 20.30
N THR A 60 7.26 5.14 21.39
CA THR A 60 8.70 4.86 21.39
C THR A 60 8.93 3.35 21.25
N VAL A 61 9.95 2.98 20.49
CA VAL A 61 10.46 1.62 20.39
C VAL A 61 11.93 1.62 20.80
N ARG A 62 12.31 0.79 21.78
CA ARG A 62 13.72 0.59 22.16
C ARG A 62 14.19 -0.81 21.78
N SER A 63 15.40 -0.88 21.22
CA SER A 63 16.08 -2.13 20.93
C SER A 63 17.59 -1.94 21.01
N GLY A 64 18.24 -2.61 21.97
CA GLY A 64 19.63 -2.31 22.33
C GLY A 64 19.80 -0.83 22.68
N ASP A 65 20.81 -0.18 22.10
CA ASP A 65 21.09 1.25 22.31
C ASP A 65 20.26 2.20 21.41
N THR A 66 19.37 1.65 20.58
CA THR A 66 18.57 2.44 19.64
C THR A 66 17.21 2.78 20.24
N GLU A 67 16.94 4.07 20.38
CA GLU A 67 15.62 4.61 20.67
C GLU A 67 14.99 5.18 19.40
N THR A 68 13.83 4.66 19.03
CA THR A 68 13.05 5.10 17.87
C THR A 68 11.77 5.76 18.31
N VAL A 69 11.56 7.01 17.89
CA VAL A 69 10.24 7.64 17.90
C VAL A 69 9.51 7.16 16.65
N TYR A 70 8.47 6.35 16.84
CA TYR A 70 7.65 5.83 15.75
C TYR A 70 6.35 6.61 15.66
N GLU A 71 6.22 7.38 14.58
CA GLU A 71 5.10 8.27 14.32
C GLU A 71 4.22 7.73 13.19
N TYR A 72 3.00 7.35 13.55
CA TYR A 72 1.95 7.02 12.58
C TYR A 72 1.35 8.29 12.00
N VAL A 73 1.61 8.53 10.72
CA VAL A 73 1.05 9.66 9.98
C VAL A 73 -0.44 9.40 9.77
N ARG A 74 -1.27 10.17 10.47
CA ARG A 74 -2.72 10.04 10.35
C ARG A 74 -3.17 10.61 9.02
N TRP A 75 -3.69 9.74 8.17
CA TRP A 75 -4.48 10.12 7.00
C TRP A 75 -5.73 9.24 6.87
N ASP A 76 -5.98 8.41 7.89
CA ASP A 76 -7.12 7.51 8.02
C ASP A 76 -8.46 8.28 8.10
N ASP A 77 -8.43 9.53 8.56
CA ASP A 77 -9.54 10.48 8.47
C ASP A 77 -9.91 10.81 7.02
N ILE A 78 -8.92 11.11 6.18
CA ILE A 78 -9.11 11.37 4.75
C ILE A 78 -9.58 10.09 4.04
N VAL A 79 -8.99 8.94 4.38
CA VAL A 79 -9.45 7.63 3.87
C VAL A 79 -10.93 7.43 4.17
N ARG A 80 -11.36 7.64 5.43
CA ARG A 80 -12.77 7.49 5.84
C ARG A 80 -13.70 8.49 5.16
N ALA A 81 -13.27 9.73 4.95
CA ALA A 81 -14.03 10.75 4.24
C ALA A 81 -14.29 10.36 2.78
N HIS A 82 -13.31 9.70 2.14
CA HIS A 82 -13.41 9.28 0.74
C HIS A 82 -13.84 7.83 0.53
N TRP A 83 -14.18 7.10 1.61
CA TRP A 83 -14.55 5.69 1.59
C TRP A 83 -16.00 5.49 1.11
N PRO A 84 -16.24 4.97 -0.11
CA PRO A 84 -17.59 4.69 -0.59
C PRO A 84 -18.29 3.66 0.29
N ARG A 85 -19.44 4.04 0.85
CA ARG A 85 -20.24 3.16 1.71
C ARG A 85 -21.27 2.33 0.94
N GLY A 86 -21.78 2.85 -0.19
CA GLY A 86 -22.80 2.18 -1.00
C GLY A 86 -22.24 1.43 -2.21
N ALA A 87 -22.82 0.27 -2.54
CA ALA A 87 -22.45 -0.53 -3.71
C ALA A 87 -22.55 0.26 -5.02
N TRP A 88 -23.57 1.12 -5.16
CA TRP A 88 -23.73 1.99 -6.33
C TRP A 88 -22.56 2.95 -6.52
N GLN A 89 -22.07 3.58 -5.45
CA GLN A 89 -20.93 4.49 -5.53
C GLN A 89 -19.65 3.74 -5.92
N VAL A 90 -19.45 2.54 -5.39
CA VAL A 90 -18.33 1.66 -5.77
C VAL A 90 -18.44 1.31 -7.26
N LEU A 91 -19.61 0.89 -7.73
CA LEU A 91 -19.85 0.52 -9.12
C LEU A 91 -19.57 1.69 -10.07
N MET A 92 -20.15 2.87 -9.84
CA MET A 92 -19.96 4.04 -10.70
C MET A 92 -18.50 4.48 -10.77
N ARG A 93 -17.80 4.49 -9.63
CA ARG A 93 -16.35 4.77 -9.62
C ARG A 93 -15.57 3.70 -10.38
N SER A 94 -15.95 2.43 -10.26
CA SER A 94 -15.27 1.31 -10.92
C SER A 94 -15.45 1.36 -12.43
N VAL A 95 -16.69 1.54 -12.92
CA VAL A 95 -17.00 1.65 -14.35
C VAL A 95 -16.19 2.78 -14.99
N ARG A 96 -16.10 3.93 -14.31
CA ARG A 96 -15.30 5.06 -14.79
C ARG A 96 -13.82 4.72 -14.89
N VAL A 97 -13.24 4.11 -13.86
CA VAL A 97 -11.81 3.74 -13.86
C VAL A 97 -11.51 2.65 -14.89
N TYR A 98 -12.33 1.61 -14.98
CA TYR A 98 -12.13 0.57 -15.99
C TYR A 98 -12.33 1.11 -17.40
N GLY A 99 -13.34 1.96 -17.63
CA GLY A 99 -13.53 2.65 -18.91
C GLY A 99 -12.27 3.42 -19.31
N LEU A 100 -11.71 4.20 -18.38
CA LEU A 100 -10.44 4.90 -18.57
C LEU A 100 -9.28 3.95 -18.90
N LEU A 101 -9.10 2.88 -18.13
CA LEU A 101 -8.04 1.89 -18.36
C LEU A 101 -8.15 1.23 -19.75
N LEU A 102 -9.37 0.92 -20.19
CA LEU A 102 -9.63 0.33 -21.51
C LEU A 102 -9.27 1.28 -22.66
N THR A 103 -9.34 2.60 -22.45
CA THR A 103 -8.82 3.58 -23.44
C THR A 103 -7.30 3.63 -23.53
N MET A 104 -6.56 2.92 -22.67
CA MET A 104 -5.10 2.96 -22.60
C MET A 104 -4.45 1.59 -22.85
N PRO A 105 -4.71 0.91 -23.99
CA PRO A 105 -4.24 -0.47 -24.21
C PRO A 105 -2.72 -0.60 -24.25
N LYS A 106 -2.00 0.43 -24.73
CA LYS A 106 -0.52 0.44 -24.73
C LYS A 106 0.03 0.44 -23.30
N LEU A 107 -0.61 1.19 -22.40
CA LEU A 107 -0.25 1.22 -20.98
C LEU A 107 -0.48 -0.14 -20.32
N LEU A 108 -1.65 -0.76 -20.57
CA LEU A 108 -1.97 -2.08 -20.04
C LEU A 108 -0.97 -3.15 -20.50
N ARG A 109 -0.54 -3.11 -21.77
CA ARG A 109 0.52 -4.00 -22.28
C ARG A 109 1.85 -3.75 -21.58
N LYS A 110 2.26 -2.48 -21.42
CA LYS A 110 3.49 -2.12 -20.70
C LYS A 110 3.47 -2.65 -19.26
N VAL A 111 2.38 -2.39 -18.53
CA VAL A 111 2.19 -2.87 -17.15
C VAL A 111 2.13 -4.39 -17.11
N GLY A 112 1.45 -5.04 -18.05
CA GLY A 112 1.37 -6.51 -18.11
C GLY A 112 2.73 -7.19 -18.30
N GLY A 113 3.64 -6.54 -19.04
CA GLY A 113 5.01 -7.04 -19.26
C GLY A 113 5.90 -7.02 -18.02
N VAL A 114 5.68 -6.08 -17.09
CA VAL A 114 6.52 -5.91 -15.88
C VAL A 114 5.83 -6.31 -14.58
N ALA A 115 4.50 -6.28 -14.54
CA ALA A 115 3.67 -6.47 -13.35
C ALA A 115 2.39 -7.27 -13.67
N GLY A 116 2.52 -8.36 -14.44
CA GLY A 116 1.38 -9.16 -14.90
C GLY A 116 0.48 -9.70 -13.78
N ARG A 117 1.06 -10.13 -12.64
CA ARG A 117 0.28 -10.58 -11.46
C ARG A 117 -0.56 -9.45 -10.86
N THR A 118 0.03 -8.26 -10.76
CA THR A 118 -0.66 -7.05 -10.31
C THR A 118 -1.78 -6.70 -11.27
N LEU A 119 -1.54 -6.79 -12.58
CA LEU A 119 -2.56 -6.55 -13.61
C LEU A 119 -3.75 -7.53 -13.46
N VAL A 120 -3.49 -8.82 -13.20
CA VAL A 120 -4.56 -9.78 -12.88
C VAL A 120 -5.33 -9.31 -11.63
N SER A 121 -4.65 -8.90 -10.57
CA SER A 121 -5.30 -8.35 -9.38
C SER A 121 -6.12 -7.08 -9.64
N LEU A 122 -5.73 -6.25 -10.62
CA LEU A 122 -6.50 -5.07 -11.02
C LEU A 122 -7.82 -5.44 -11.72
N PHE A 123 -7.84 -6.51 -12.52
CA PHE A 123 -9.01 -6.87 -13.33
C PHE A 123 -9.89 -7.96 -12.71
N TYR A 124 -9.40 -8.74 -11.74
CA TYR A 124 -10.21 -9.81 -11.13
C TYR A 124 -11.52 -9.30 -10.49
N PRO A 125 -11.60 -8.11 -9.86
CA PRO A 125 -12.87 -7.61 -9.33
C PRO A 125 -13.92 -7.41 -10.43
N ALA A 126 -13.52 -6.89 -11.59
CA ALA A 126 -14.43 -6.72 -12.74
C ALA A 126 -14.87 -8.08 -13.29
N VAL A 127 -13.95 -9.02 -13.47
CA VAL A 127 -14.27 -10.38 -13.96
C VAL A 127 -15.21 -11.10 -13.01
N TYR A 128 -14.96 -11.00 -11.70
CA TYR A 128 -15.81 -11.60 -10.66
C TYR A 128 -17.24 -11.05 -10.71
N TRP A 129 -17.40 -9.73 -10.65
CA TRP A 129 -18.73 -9.11 -10.63
C TRP A 129 -19.47 -9.29 -11.96
N LEU A 130 -18.77 -9.27 -13.10
CA LEU A 130 -19.35 -9.61 -14.39
C LEU A 130 -19.85 -11.06 -14.40
N GLY A 131 -19.05 -12.00 -13.89
CA GLY A 131 -19.45 -13.40 -13.75
C GLY A 131 -20.70 -13.57 -12.88
N VAL A 132 -20.75 -12.90 -11.72
CA VAL A 132 -21.93 -12.92 -10.83
C VAL A 132 -23.18 -12.41 -11.55
N VAL A 133 -23.09 -11.30 -12.29
CA VAL A 133 -24.21 -10.74 -13.06
C VAL A 133 -24.65 -11.69 -14.17
N LEU A 134 -23.73 -12.28 -14.93
CA LEU A 134 -24.06 -13.22 -16.00
C LEU A 134 -24.73 -14.49 -15.45
N VAL A 135 -24.25 -15.03 -14.33
CA VAL A 135 -24.89 -16.18 -13.66
C VAL A 135 -26.27 -15.80 -13.12
N ALA A 136 -26.44 -14.59 -12.58
CA ALA A 136 -27.74 -14.11 -12.12
C ALA A 136 -28.74 -13.97 -13.27
N MET A 137 -28.30 -13.47 -14.44
CA MET A 137 -29.11 -13.40 -15.66
C MET A 137 -29.49 -14.79 -16.18
N ALA A 138 -28.55 -15.73 -16.19
CA ALA A 138 -28.83 -17.12 -16.58
C ALA A 138 -29.80 -17.79 -15.61
N ALA A 139 -29.63 -17.60 -14.29
CA ALA A 139 -30.54 -18.10 -13.27
C ALA A 139 -31.94 -17.49 -13.41
N ALA A 140 -32.03 -16.18 -13.71
CA ALA A 140 -33.30 -15.52 -13.99
C ALA A 140 -34.00 -16.11 -15.22
N ALA A 141 -33.28 -16.31 -16.33
CA ALA A 141 -33.81 -16.91 -17.55
C ALA A 141 -34.29 -18.34 -17.31
N CYS A 142 -33.50 -19.17 -16.60
CA CYS A 142 -33.88 -20.53 -16.22
C CYS A 142 -35.10 -20.55 -15.29
N GLY A 143 -35.15 -19.67 -14.29
CA GLY A 143 -36.28 -19.56 -13.37
C GLY A 143 -37.58 -19.17 -14.09
N ALA A 144 -37.52 -18.17 -14.97
CA ALA A 144 -38.66 -17.78 -15.80
C ALA A 144 -39.10 -18.91 -16.74
N TRP A 145 -38.15 -19.57 -17.41
CA TRP A 145 -38.44 -20.66 -18.34
C TRP A 145 -39.11 -21.85 -17.64
N LEU A 146 -38.57 -22.30 -16.50
CA LEU A 146 -39.16 -23.39 -15.73
C LEU A 146 -40.59 -23.03 -15.30
N VAL A 147 -40.81 -21.88 -14.68
CA VAL A 147 -42.16 -21.50 -14.25
C VAL A 147 -43.10 -21.29 -15.43
N GLY A 148 -42.62 -20.78 -16.57
CA GLY A 148 -43.39 -20.65 -17.80
C GLY A 148 -43.84 -21.98 -18.39
N LEU A 149 -43.04 -23.05 -18.25
CA LEU A 149 -43.42 -24.40 -18.69
C LEU A 149 -44.52 -25.02 -17.82
N TRP A 150 -44.43 -24.86 -16.50
CA TRP A 150 -45.32 -25.55 -15.55
C TRP A 150 -46.56 -24.73 -15.17
N MET A 151 -46.52 -23.41 -15.30
CA MET A 151 -47.58 -22.49 -14.85
C MET A 151 -47.86 -21.35 -15.85
N PRO A 152 -48.21 -21.64 -17.11
CA PRO A 152 -48.34 -20.64 -18.18
C PRO A 152 -49.50 -19.64 -17.97
N SER A 153 -50.50 -19.97 -17.15
CA SER A 153 -51.70 -19.15 -16.92
C SER A 153 -51.52 -18.04 -15.86
N LEU A 154 -50.40 -18.03 -15.12
CA LEU A 154 -50.12 -17.03 -14.09
C LEU A 154 -49.23 -15.92 -14.66
N GLY A 155 -49.84 -14.87 -15.24
CA GLY A 155 -49.19 -13.79 -16.02
C GLY A 155 -48.11 -12.93 -15.33
N GLY A 156 -47.61 -13.31 -14.16
CA GLY A 156 -46.49 -12.66 -13.46
C GLY A 156 -45.56 -13.63 -12.70
N SER A 157 -45.87 -14.93 -12.66
CA SER A 157 -45.10 -15.92 -11.90
C SER A 157 -43.69 -16.13 -12.46
N ALA A 158 -43.53 -16.06 -13.78
CA ALA A 158 -42.24 -16.17 -14.46
C ALA A 158 -41.29 -15.01 -14.10
N TRP A 159 -41.81 -13.78 -14.04
CA TRP A 159 -41.03 -12.60 -13.65
C TRP A 159 -40.64 -12.62 -12.17
N LEU A 160 -41.54 -13.07 -11.30
CA LEU A 160 -41.24 -13.27 -9.88
C LEU A 160 -40.17 -14.35 -9.68
N ALA A 161 -40.27 -15.47 -10.39
CA ALA A 161 -39.29 -16.56 -10.34
C ALA A 161 -37.92 -16.10 -10.85
N ALA A 162 -37.89 -15.34 -11.95
CA ALA A 162 -36.67 -14.72 -12.46
C ALA A 162 -36.03 -13.78 -11.44
N GLY A 163 -36.82 -12.88 -10.84
CA GLY A 163 -36.36 -11.94 -9.82
C GLY A 163 -35.81 -12.65 -8.59
N LEU A 164 -36.49 -13.69 -8.12
CA LEU A 164 -36.06 -14.49 -6.97
C LEU A 164 -34.74 -15.24 -7.27
N ALA A 165 -34.66 -15.90 -8.42
CA ALA A 165 -33.46 -16.64 -8.83
C ALA A 165 -32.23 -15.72 -8.97
N ALA A 166 -32.39 -14.56 -9.63
CA ALA A 166 -31.33 -13.56 -9.70
C ALA A 166 -30.92 -13.04 -8.31
N SER A 167 -31.91 -12.75 -7.44
CA SER A 167 -31.65 -12.23 -6.09
C SER A 167 -30.84 -13.21 -5.25
N VAL A 168 -31.11 -14.51 -5.36
CA VAL A 168 -30.34 -15.57 -4.68
C VAL A 168 -28.88 -15.57 -5.14
N VAL A 169 -28.63 -15.52 -6.45
CA VAL A 169 -27.26 -15.48 -7.00
C VAL A 169 -26.53 -14.21 -6.58
N LEU A 170 -27.19 -13.06 -6.66
CA LEU A 170 -26.60 -11.78 -6.24
C LEU A 170 -26.26 -11.78 -4.74
N ALA A 171 -27.15 -12.32 -3.90
CA ALA A 171 -26.90 -12.47 -2.47
C ALA A 171 -25.73 -13.42 -2.18
N ALA A 172 -25.63 -14.55 -2.91
CA ALA A 172 -24.49 -15.48 -2.80
C ALA A 172 -23.18 -14.81 -3.25
N GLY A 173 -23.19 -14.04 -4.34
CA GLY A 173 -22.06 -13.25 -4.78
C GLY A 173 -21.63 -12.23 -3.72
N TRP A 174 -22.58 -11.50 -3.12
CA TRP A 174 -22.28 -10.57 -2.04
C TRP A 174 -21.72 -11.26 -0.78
N GLN A 175 -22.17 -12.48 -0.48
CA GLN A 175 -21.63 -13.25 0.62
C GLN A 175 -20.18 -13.71 0.36
N TRP A 176 -19.87 -14.12 -0.87
CA TRP A 176 -18.51 -14.53 -1.26
C TRP A 176 -17.54 -13.35 -1.36
N GLU A 177 -18.03 -12.16 -1.72
CA GLU A 177 -17.25 -10.92 -1.69
C GLU A 177 -16.54 -10.70 -0.35
N LYS A 178 -17.18 -11.08 0.77
CA LYS A 178 -16.62 -10.90 2.12
C LYS A 178 -15.27 -11.58 2.30
N SER A 179 -15.03 -12.68 1.57
CA SER A 179 -13.77 -13.42 1.59
C SER A 179 -12.80 -13.00 0.47
N LEU A 180 -13.33 -12.52 -0.65
CA LEU A 180 -12.53 -12.10 -1.81
C LEU A 180 -12.00 -10.66 -1.67
N HIS A 181 -12.73 -9.80 -0.96
CA HIS A 181 -12.41 -8.38 -0.75
C HIS A 181 -12.29 -7.55 -2.04
N THR A 182 -13.06 -7.90 -3.09
CA THR A 182 -13.09 -7.16 -4.35
C THR A 182 -13.46 -5.69 -4.15
N SER A 183 -14.41 -5.41 -3.26
CA SER A 183 -14.85 -4.04 -2.99
C SER A 183 -13.75 -3.15 -2.43
N TRP A 184 -12.79 -3.71 -1.68
CA TRP A 184 -11.65 -2.95 -1.17
C TRP A 184 -10.77 -2.43 -2.31
N LEU A 185 -10.43 -3.30 -3.27
CA LEU A 185 -9.64 -2.92 -4.44
C LEU A 185 -10.36 -1.88 -5.30
N LEU A 186 -11.67 -2.08 -5.54
CA LEU A 186 -12.48 -1.12 -6.29
C LEU A 186 -12.51 0.27 -5.63
N ARG A 187 -12.53 0.32 -4.30
CA ARG A 187 -12.42 1.59 -3.56
C ARG A 187 -11.06 2.26 -3.76
N ILE A 188 -9.96 1.48 -3.73
CA ILE A 188 -8.61 2.00 -4.03
C ILE A 188 -8.56 2.58 -5.45
N PHE A 189 -9.14 1.89 -6.45
CA PHE A 189 -9.12 2.36 -7.84
C PHE A 189 -9.90 3.66 -8.00
N GLY A 190 -11.09 3.73 -7.41
CA GLY A 190 -11.88 4.96 -7.38
C GLY A 190 -11.13 6.11 -6.70
N PHE A 191 -10.40 5.82 -5.62
CA PHE A 191 -9.57 6.80 -4.93
C PHE A 191 -8.36 7.23 -5.75
N ALA A 192 -7.70 6.32 -6.48
CA ALA A 192 -6.56 6.64 -7.34
C ALA A 192 -6.92 7.67 -8.42
N ASP A 193 -8.12 7.56 -8.99
CA ASP A 193 -8.62 8.50 -9.97
C ASP A 193 -9.07 9.85 -9.34
N LEU A 194 -9.65 9.84 -8.13
CA LEU A 194 -9.89 11.08 -7.36
C LEU A 194 -8.60 11.84 -7.08
N HIS A 195 -7.59 11.13 -6.57
CA HIS A 195 -6.26 11.67 -6.29
C HIS A 195 -5.60 12.23 -7.56
N ALA A 196 -5.60 11.44 -8.65
CA ALA A 196 -5.02 11.86 -9.92
C ALA A 196 -5.66 13.14 -10.48
N ARG A 197 -6.93 13.41 -10.17
CA ARG A 197 -7.64 14.63 -10.60
C ARG A 197 -7.52 15.80 -9.63
N GLY A 198 -6.75 15.67 -8.55
CA GLY A 198 -6.62 16.71 -7.53
C GLY A 198 -7.89 16.91 -6.71
N GLN A 199 -8.80 15.92 -6.66
CA GLN A 199 -10.09 16.03 -5.95
C GLN A 199 -10.00 15.61 -4.48
N VAL A 200 -8.79 15.68 -3.90
CA VAL A 200 -8.51 15.38 -2.49
C VAL A 200 -7.50 16.41 -1.94
N PRO A 201 -7.82 17.72 -1.95
CA PRO A 201 -6.89 18.79 -1.55
C PRO A 201 -6.35 18.65 -0.13
N GLU A 202 -7.15 18.09 0.79
CA GLU A 202 -6.77 17.80 2.17
C GLU A 202 -5.61 16.80 2.27
N LEU A 203 -5.44 15.93 1.27
CA LEU A 203 -4.33 15.00 1.21
C LEU A 203 -3.03 15.71 0.84
N SER A 204 -3.10 16.69 -0.07
CA SER A 204 -1.94 17.53 -0.36
C SER A 204 -1.51 18.28 0.89
N GLN A 205 -2.44 18.92 1.61
CA GLN A 205 -2.12 19.60 2.87
C GLN A 205 -1.54 18.65 3.93
N ARG A 206 -1.95 17.36 3.92
CA ARG A 206 -1.37 16.35 4.81
C ARG A 206 0.10 16.08 4.49
N TRP A 207 0.46 16.00 3.21
CA TRP A 207 1.84 15.77 2.79
C TRP A 207 2.73 17.00 3.00
N ASP A 208 2.18 18.22 2.93
CA ASP A 208 2.92 19.44 3.30
C ASP A 208 3.27 19.44 4.80
N ARG A 209 2.29 19.15 5.66
CA ARG A 209 2.52 19.03 7.12
C ARG A 209 3.47 17.89 7.48
N LEU A 210 3.41 16.77 6.75
CA LEU A 210 4.36 15.68 6.94
C LEU A 210 5.79 16.13 6.54
N ALA A 211 5.92 16.85 5.43
CA ALA A 211 7.22 17.36 4.99
C ALA A 211 7.83 18.35 6.00
N GLU A 212 7.00 19.20 6.62
CA GLU A 212 7.39 20.08 7.74
C GLU A 212 7.86 19.27 8.96
N GLY A 213 7.12 18.24 9.36
CA GLY A 213 7.53 17.36 10.46
C GLY A 213 8.85 16.63 10.19
N ILE A 214 9.07 16.18 8.96
CA ILE A 214 10.33 15.55 8.55
C ILE A 214 11.47 16.56 8.62
N GLU A 215 11.30 17.77 8.07
CA GLU A 215 12.29 18.83 8.14
C GLU A 215 12.68 19.14 9.60
N GLN A 216 11.70 19.31 10.49
CA GLN A 216 11.95 19.53 11.91
C GLN A 216 12.74 18.38 12.55
N ALA A 217 12.43 17.13 12.22
CA ALA A 217 13.17 15.97 12.71
C ALA A 217 14.62 15.93 12.17
N LEU A 218 14.84 16.32 10.90
CA LEU A 218 16.18 16.36 10.30
C LEU A 218 17.09 17.41 10.94
N LEU A 219 16.52 18.53 11.38
CA LEU A 219 17.25 19.65 11.99
C LEU A 219 17.64 19.41 13.45
N ARG A 220 17.10 18.37 14.09
CA ARG A 220 17.46 18.00 15.47
C ARG A 220 18.90 17.47 15.53
N PRO A 221 19.80 18.05 16.37
CA PRO A 221 21.19 17.63 16.46
C PRO A 221 21.37 16.17 16.83
N GLU A 222 20.52 15.66 17.72
CA GLU A 222 20.55 14.31 18.27
C GLU A 222 19.97 13.25 17.35
N THR A 223 19.27 13.62 16.27
CA THR A 223 18.68 12.64 15.35
C THR A 223 19.74 12.08 14.40
N ASP A 224 19.98 10.78 14.47
CA ASP A 224 20.94 10.08 13.59
C ASP A 224 20.30 9.71 12.25
N GLU A 225 19.03 9.28 12.28
CA GLU A 225 18.27 8.90 11.09
C GLU A 225 16.80 9.32 11.18
N VAL A 226 16.29 9.88 10.09
CA VAL A 226 14.85 10.00 9.84
C VAL A 226 14.46 8.99 8.77
N LEU A 227 13.54 8.10 9.10
CA LEU A 227 13.08 7.05 8.19
C LEU A 227 11.62 7.29 7.81
N LEU A 228 11.37 7.62 6.55
CA LEU A 228 10.03 7.77 5.99
C LEU A 228 9.59 6.44 5.37
N VAL A 229 8.64 5.76 5.98
CA VAL A 229 8.13 4.46 5.57
C VAL A 229 6.76 4.61 4.90
N GLY A 230 6.65 4.16 3.64
CA GLY A 230 5.38 4.09 2.91
C GLY A 230 4.97 2.66 2.61
N PHE A 231 3.89 2.18 3.22
CA PHE A 231 3.36 0.83 2.98
C PHE A 231 2.18 0.83 2.01
N SER A 232 2.17 -0.07 1.03
CA SER A 232 1.05 -0.22 0.09
C SER A 232 0.75 1.12 -0.61
N VAL A 233 -0.51 1.59 -0.63
CA VAL A 233 -0.91 2.92 -1.12
C VAL A 233 -0.14 4.06 -0.45
N GLY A 234 0.30 3.89 0.81
CA GLY A 234 1.09 4.88 1.54
C GLY A 234 2.46 5.16 0.93
N SER A 235 2.98 4.29 0.06
CA SER A 235 4.19 4.53 -0.73
C SER A 235 4.10 5.81 -1.59
N MET A 236 2.91 6.09 -2.15
CA MET A 236 2.66 7.32 -2.91
C MET A 236 2.70 8.57 -2.00
N GLY A 237 2.16 8.47 -0.79
CA GLY A 237 2.25 9.54 0.21
C GLY A 237 3.68 9.78 0.68
N ALA A 238 4.45 8.71 0.90
CA ALA A 238 5.87 8.80 1.27
C ALA A 238 6.70 9.48 0.17
N VAL A 239 6.51 9.14 -1.11
CA VAL A 239 7.18 9.83 -2.23
C VAL A 239 6.77 11.29 -2.32
N SER A 240 5.48 11.60 -2.17
CA SER A 240 4.98 12.98 -2.21
C SER A 240 5.59 13.83 -1.09
N ALA A 241 5.63 13.29 0.13
CA ALA A 241 6.25 13.96 1.27
C ALA A 241 7.78 14.10 1.10
N ALA A 242 8.48 13.07 0.62
CA ALA A 242 9.91 13.16 0.34
C ALA A 242 10.25 14.24 -0.71
N ALA A 243 9.45 14.35 -1.78
CA ALA A 243 9.61 15.40 -2.78
C ALA A 243 9.46 16.80 -2.17
N ARG A 244 8.49 16.97 -1.27
CA ARG A 244 8.22 18.24 -0.59
C ARG A 244 9.30 18.56 0.44
N THR A 245 9.74 17.60 1.24
CA THR A 245 10.88 17.75 2.15
C THR A 245 12.14 18.15 1.38
N ALA A 246 12.42 17.52 0.23
CA ALA A 246 13.57 17.87 -0.59
C ALA A 246 13.54 19.33 -1.07
N LYS A 247 12.35 19.85 -1.40
CA LYS A 247 12.17 21.27 -1.75
C LYS A 247 12.35 22.19 -0.56
N ARG A 248 11.83 21.82 0.61
CA ARG A 248 11.95 22.62 1.85
C ARG A 248 13.40 22.70 2.33
N CYS A 249 14.13 21.58 2.25
CA CYS A 249 15.54 21.51 2.62
C CYS A 249 16.50 21.89 1.49
N ALA A 250 16.06 22.64 0.47
CA ALA A 250 16.90 23.01 -0.67
C ALA A 250 18.13 23.84 -0.26
N ASP A 251 18.02 24.66 0.79
CA ASP A 251 19.11 25.48 1.32
C ASP A 251 20.02 24.71 2.30
N VAL A 252 19.57 23.53 2.76
CA VAL A 252 20.34 22.63 3.63
C VAL A 252 20.39 21.19 3.09
N PRO A 253 20.89 20.94 1.87
CA PRO A 253 20.84 19.60 1.25
C PRO A 253 21.55 18.51 2.06
N LYS A 254 22.55 18.89 2.86
CA LYS A 254 23.25 17.98 3.78
C LYS A 254 22.31 17.39 4.84
N ALA A 255 21.26 18.09 5.26
CA ALA A 255 20.27 17.55 6.19
C ALA A 255 19.58 16.30 5.62
N LEU A 256 19.35 16.26 4.30
CA LEU A 256 18.73 15.11 3.62
C LEU A 256 19.58 13.83 3.68
N SER A 257 20.87 13.91 4.04
CA SER A 257 21.69 12.70 4.22
C SER A 257 21.21 11.84 5.39
N LYS A 258 20.52 12.44 6.36
CA LYS A 258 19.86 11.74 7.48
C LYS A 258 18.50 11.16 7.10
N LEU A 259 17.92 11.57 5.96
CA LEU A 259 16.63 11.07 5.48
C LEU A 259 16.83 9.80 4.64
N SER A 260 16.12 8.75 5.03
CA SER A 260 15.97 7.50 4.29
C SER A 260 14.49 7.30 3.94
N VAL A 261 14.18 6.90 2.71
CA VAL A 261 12.82 6.54 2.29
C VAL A 261 12.74 5.04 2.09
N LEU A 262 11.76 4.40 2.70
CA LEU A 262 11.49 2.98 2.58
C LEU A 262 10.07 2.76 2.07
N THR A 263 9.91 2.17 0.89
CA THR A 263 8.61 1.71 0.41
C THR A 263 8.47 0.20 0.58
N LEU A 264 7.31 -0.25 1.04
CA LEU A 264 7.00 -1.65 1.31
C LEU A 264 5.80 -2.07 0.46
N GLY A 265 6.02 -2.99 -0.49
CA GLY A 265 4.97 -3.44 -1.40
C GLY A 265 4.28 -2.28 -2.10
N HIS A 266 5.05 -1.43 -2.78
CA HIS A 266 4.53 -0.16 -3.33
C HIS A 266 3.41 -0.35 -4.36
N CYS A 267 2.50 0.61 -4.38
CA CYS A 267 1.42 0.71 -5.37
C CYS A 267 1.56 1.96 -6.24
N ILE A 268 2.73 2.60 -6.29
CA ILE A 268 2.93 3.93 -6.90
C ILE A 268 2.40 3.98 -8.34
N PRO A 269 2.71 3.01 -9.24
CA PRO A 269 2.25 3.08 -10.62
C PRO A 269 0.72 3.04 -10.77
N LEU A 270 -0.02 2.44 -9.83
CA LEU A 270 -1.49 2.46 -9.83
C LEU A 270 -2.05 3.89 -9.79
N PHE A 271 -1.33 4.82 -9.14
CA PHE A 271 -1.70 6.22 -9.03
C PHE A 271 -1.01 7.06 -10.10
N ALA A 272 0.31 6.88 -10.27
CA ALA A 272 1.13 7.73 -11.14
C ALA A 272 0.86 7.52 -12.63
N LEU A 273 0.35 6.36 -13.05
CA LEU A 273 0.00 6.09 -14.45
C LEU A 273 -1.40 6.58 -14.85
N MET A 274 -2.19 7.09 -13.90
CA MET A 274 -3.46 7.73 -14.23
C MET A 274 -3.21 8.98 -15.09
N PRO A 275 -3.96 9.23 -16.18
CA PRO A 275 -3.70 10.32 -17.13
C PRO A 275 -3.48 11.67 -16.48
N LYS A 276 -4.31 12.03 -15.48
CA LYS A 276 -4.29 13.34 -14.83
C LYS A 276 -3.30 13.46 -13.66
N ALA A 277 -2.58 12.39 -13.29
CA ALA A 277 -1.66 12.37 -12.14
C ALA A 277 -0.33 13.13 -12.37
N HIS A 278 -0.39 14.33 -12.96
CA HIS A 278 0.79 15.15 -13.27
C HIS A 278 1.54 15.56 -12.00
N ALA A 279 0.84 15.96 -10.94
CA ALA A 279 1.46 16.37 -9.67
C ALA A 279 2.32 15.24 -9.08
N LEU A 280 1.75 14.03 -8.96
CA LEU A 280 2.46 12.87 -8.44
C LEU A 280 3.64 12.46 -9.34
N ARG A 281 3.50 12.53 -10.68
CA ARG A 281 4.63 12.26 -11.58
C ARG A 281 5.76 13.27 -11.42
N ASN A 282 5.43 14.55 -11.17
CA ASN A 282 6.44 15.58 -10.92
C ASN A 282 7.14 15.38 -9.56
N GLU A 283 6.41 14.98 -8.52
CA GLU A 283 6.97 14.63 -7.21
C GLU A 283 7.87 13.38 -7.32
N LEU A 284 7.40 12.35 -8.04
CA LEU A 284 8.18 11.15 -8.31
C LEU A 284 9.45 11.44 -9.12
N ALA A 285 9.38 12.33 -10.12
CA ALA A 285 10.55 12.79 -10.87
C ALA A 285 11.54 13.52 -9.96
N CYS A 286 11.05 14.41 -9.09
CA CYS A 286 11.87 15.14 -8.12
C CYS A 286 12.63 14.19 -7.18
N VAL A 287 11.96 13.17 -6.65
CA VAL A 287 12.61 12.14 -5.82
C VAL A 287 13.59 11.30 -6.65
N GLY A 288 13.18 10.91 -7.85
CA GLY A 288 13.95 10.06 -8.76
C GLY A 288 15.32 10.64 -9.13
N VAL A 289 15.40 11.95 -9.38
CA VAL A 289 16.65 12.62 -9.80
C VAL A 289 17.50 13.13 -8.62
N ASN A 290 16.97 13.19 -7.40
CA ASN A 290 17.66 13.81 -6.28
C ASN A 290 18.73 12.87 -5.66
N PRO A 291 20.04 13.19 -5.77
CA PRO A 291 21.11 12.31 -5.29
C PRO A 291 21.28 12.30 -3.76
N HIS A 292 20.72 13.30 -3.05
CA HIS A 292 20.80 13.39 -1.59
C HIS A 292 19.78 12.49 -0.89
N LEU A 293 18.65 12.20 -1.56
CA LEU A 293 17.68 11.22 -1.08
C LEU A 293 18.19 9.79 -1.31
N PHE A 294 17.91 8.91 -0.34
CA PHE A 294 18.18 7.49 -0.42
C PHE A 294 16.87 6.73 -0.26
N TRP A 295 16.35 6.25 -1.37
CA TRP A 295 15.11 5.49 -1.41
C TRP A 295 15.39 4.01 -1.64
N VAL A 296 14.85 3.16 -0.77
CA VAL A 296 14.80 1.71 -0.96
C VAL A 296 13.35 1.29 -1.17
N ASP A 297 13.09 0.51 -2.22
CA ASP A 297 11.86 -0.26 -2.33
C ASP A 297 12.08 -1.71 -1.92
N CYS A 298 11.23 -2.24 -1.05
CA CYS A 298 11.21 -3.65 -0.68
C CYS A 298 9.86 -4.25 -1.05
N SER A 299 9.86 -5.16 -2.02
CA SER A 299 8.64 -5.75 -2.57
C SER A 299 8.81 -7.22 -2.96
N SER A 300 7.75 -8.01 -2.76
CA SER A 300 7.75 -9.45 -2.92
C SER A 300 7.00 -9.85 -4.19
N PRO A 301 7.60 -10.64 -5.11
CA PRO A 301 6.89 -11.15 -6.28
C PRO A 301 5.64 -11.99 -5.96
N SER A 302 5.53 -12.50 -4.72
CA SER A 302 4.36 -13.25 -4.24
C SER A 302 3.19 -12.35 -3.84
N ASP A 303 3.44 -11.06 -3.63
CA ASP A 303 2.43 -10.06 -3.33
C ASP A 303 1.85 -9.50 -4.65
N TRP A 304 0.60 -9.86 -4.94
CA TRP A 304 -0.07 -9.43 -6.16
C TRP A 304 -0.71 -8.04 -6.02
N GLY A 305 -0.70 -7.46 -4.82
CA GLY A 305 -1.22 -6.12 -4.55
C GLY A 305 -0.22 -4.99 -4.84
N SER A 306 1.04 -5.33 -5.13
CA SER A 306 2.12 -4.36 -5.35
C SER A 306 2.77 -4.52 -6.72
N PHE A 307 3.54 -3.51 -7.13
CA PHE A 307 4.37 -3.54 -8.33
C PHE A 307 5.76 -4.08 -7.98
N ALA A 308 5.80 -5.37 -7.61
CA ALA A 308 6.98 -5.98 -7.01
C ALA A 308 8.21 -5.96 -7.92
N LEU A 309 9.33 -5.43 -7.40
CA LEU A 309 10.61 -5.28 -8.10
C LEU A 309 10.50 -4.52 -9.43
N VAL A 310 9.49 -3.66 -9.57
CA VAL A 310 9.31 -2.77 -10.71
C VAL A 310 9.69 -1.36 -10.27
N ASP A 311 10.64 -0.75 -10.98
CA ASP A 311 11.04 0.63 -10.75
C ASP A 311 9.87 1.57 -11.07
N PRO A 312 9.29 2.25 -10.06
CA PRO A 312 8.17 3.16 -10.27
C PRO A 312 8.57 4.42 -11.04
N VAL A 313 9.81 4.91 -10.89
CA VAL A 313 10.30 6.10 -11.60
C VAL A 313 10.46 5.77 -13.07
N ALA A 314 11.19 4.70 -13.42
CA ALA A 314 11.38 4.28 -14.81
C ALA A 314 10.06 3.90 -15.50
N LEU A 315 9.10 3.35 -14.76
CA LEU A 315 7.78 3.01 -15.31
C LEU A 315 6.92 4.25 -15.61
N CYS A 316 6.95 5.26 -14.73
CA CYS A 316 5.98 6.37 -14.72
C CYS A 316 6.52 7.72 -15.22
N VAL A 317 7.84 7.92 -15.19
CA VAL A 317 8.53 9.18 -15.51
C VAL A 317 9.55 8.92 -16.62
N LYS A 318 9.77 9.92 -17.48
CA LYS A 318 10.82 9.87 -18.51
C LYS A 318 12.10 10.50 -17.97
N GLY A 319 13.24 9.91 -18.29
CA GLY A 319 14.56 10.41 -17.91
C GLY A 319 15.32 9.42 -17.05
N GLN A 320 16.60 9.73 -16.81
CA GLN A 320 17.43 8.95 -15.89
C GLN A 320 17.09 9.30 -14.45
N ALA A 321 17.15 8.30 -13.58
CA ALA A 321 16.90 8.45 -12.15
C ALA A 321 18.02 7.76 -11.36
N VAL A 322 18.34 8.31 -10.20
CA VAL A 322 19.27 7.75 -9.21
C VAL A 322 18.56 7.09 -8.03
N ASN A 323 17.23 7.21 -7.99
CA ASN A 323 16.34 6.58 -7.04
C ASN A 323 15.20 5.81 -7.76
N PRO A 324 14.68 4.71 -7.20
CA PRO A 324 15.10 4.09 -5.94
C PRO A 324 16.55 3.60 -6.01
N ARG A 325 17.33 3.88 -4.96
CA ARG A 325 18.75 3.51 -4.88
C ARG A 325 18.91 2.00 -4.87
N ALA A 326 17.98 1.29 -4.24
CA ALA A 326 17.93 -0.16 -4.21
C ALA A 326 16.48 -0.64 -4.34
N MET A 327 16.28 -1.73 -5.08
CA MET A 327 15.06 -2.52 -5.08
C MET A 327 15.38 -3.90 -4.56
N THR A 328 14.72 -4.31 -3.48
CA THR A 328 15.00 -5.57 -2.80
C THR A 328 13.73 -6.38 -2.58
N SER A 329 13.91 -7.67 -2.30
CA SER A 329 12.83 -8.58 -1.97
C SER A 329 12.94 -9.00 -0.51
N PRO A 330 11.84 -9.04 0.25
CA PRO A 330 11.86 -9.60 1.59
C PRO A 330 12.03 -11.13 1.58
N ARG A 331 11.98 -11.76 0.39
CA ARG A 331 12.12 -13.19 0.17
C ARG A 331 11.27 -14.02 1.15
N PHE A 332 9.99 -13.69 1.31
CA PHE A 332 9.12 -14.32 2.31
C PHE A 332 9.19 -15.85 2.36
N HIS A 333 9.42 -16.54 1.24
CA HIS A 333 9.62 -17.99 1.21
C HIS A 333 10.77 -18.52 2.09
N THR A 334 11.75 -17.69 2.44
CA THR A 334 12.85 -18.04 3.35
C THR A 334 12.55 -17.72 4.81
N LEU A 335 11.47 -16.98 5.08
CA LEU A 335 11.08 -16.56 6.44
C LEU A 335 10.05 -17.52 7.06
N PHE A 336 9.67 -18.58 6.36
CA PHE A 336 8.66 -19.54 6.77
C PHE A 336 9.06 -20.94 6.36
N ASP A 337 8.60 -21.94 7.10
CA ASP A 337 8.64 -23.31 6.62
C ASP A 337 7.78 -23.48 5.35
N ALA A 338 8.02 -24.54 4.59
CA ALA A 338 7.34 -24.76 3.31
C ALA A 338 5.81 -24.90 3.44
N ALA A 339 5.32 -25.54 4.50
CA ALA A 339 3.90 -25.78 4.71
C ALA A 339 3.16 -24.48 5.06
N THR A 340 3.72 -23.71 6.00
CA THR A 340 3.24 -22.39 6.40
C THR A 340 3.27 -21.41 5.23
N TYR A 341 4.35 -21.40 4.45
CA TYR A 341 4.46 -20.54 3.26
C TYR A 341 3.43 -20.91 2.19
N ALA A 342 3.13 -22.19 1.98
CA ALA A 342 2.11 -22.63 1.03
C ALA A 342 0.71 -22.11 1.38
N VAL A 343 0.39 -22.03 2.67
CA VAL A 343 -0.86 -21.39 3.16
C VAL A 343 -0.81 -19.88 2.97
N LEU A 344 0.29 -19.23 3.38
CA LEU A 344 0.49 -17.79 3.25
C LEU A 344 0.32 -17.31 1.79
N LYS A 345 0.82 -18.07 0.82
CA LYS A 345 0.73 -17.73 -0.62
C LYS A 345 -0.72 -17.71 -1.16
N LYS A 346 -1.63 -18.43 -0.51
CA LYS A 346 -3.06 -18.47 -0.89
C LYS A 346 -3.82 -17.27 -0.32
N ASP A 347 -3.47 -16.82 0.89
CA ASP A 347 -4.04 -15.61 1.49
C ASP A 347 -3.33 -14.35 0.96
N LYS A 348 -3.86 -13.80 -0.15
CA LYS A 348 -3.30 -12.62 -0.81
C LYS A 348 -3.26 -11.39 0.09
N ARG A 349 -4.22 -11.24 1.01
CA ARG A 349 -4.26 -10.12 1.93
C ARG A 349 -3.18 -10.26 2.99
N ARG A 350 -3.04 -11.45 3.58
CA ARG A 350 -1.99 -11.74 4.56
C ARG A 350 -0.61 -11.63 3.95
N MET A 351 -0.43 -12.07 2.69
CA MET A 351 0.80 -11.90 1.92
C MET A 351 1.13 -10.40 1.74
N HIS A 352 0.15 -9.58 1.36
CA HIS A 352 0.36 -8.13 1.20
C HIS A 352 0.65 -7.43 2.55
N LEU A 353 0.09 -7.89 3.66
CA LEU A 353 0.39 -7.35 5.00
C LEU A 353 1.70 -7.88 5.59
N GLN A 354 2.30 -8.93 5.01
CA GLN A 354 3.46 -9.62 5.60
C GLN A 354 4.68 -8.72 5.76
N TYR A 355 4.83 -7.64 4.99
CA TYR A 355 5.92 -6.68 5.18
C TYR A 355 5.94 -6.08 6.59
N LEU A 356 4.79 -5.97 7.26
CA LEU A 356 4.67 -5.37 8.59
C LEU A 356 4.60 -6.42 9.72
N MET A 357 4.82 -7.69 9.39
CA MET A 357 4.56 -8.82 10.27
C MET A 357 5.81 -9.67 10.44
N ALA A 358 5.87 -10.40 11.55
CA ALA A 358 6.98 -11.28 11.85
C ALA A 358 7.07 -12.44 10.86
N GLY A 359 8.30 -12.90 10.64
CA GLY A 359 8.58 -14.22 10.06
C GLY A 359 8.42 -15.33 11.10
N GLN A 360 8.56 -16.57 10.64
CA GLN A 360 8.68 -17.76 11.49
C GLN A 360 10.15 -18.20 11.63
N LEU A 361 10.98 -17.89 10.63
CA LEU A 361 12.40 -18.23 10.57
C LEU A 361 13.24 -16.96 10.44
N PRO A 362 14.49 -16.96 10.94
CA PRO A 362 15.40 -15.84 10.73
C PRO A 362 15.72 -15.69 9.24
N GLY A 363 15.96 -14.46 8.80
CA GLY A 363 16.32 -14.19 7.41
C GLY A 363 16.78 -12.75 7.17
N SER A 364 16.99 -12.41 5.91
CA SER A 364 17.55 -11.11 5.51
C SER A 364 16.59 -9.94 5.65
N TYR A 365 15.30 -10.20 5.88
CA TYR A 365 14.27 -9.19 6.05
C TYR A 365 13.67 -9.26 7.45
N ASP A 366 13.73 -8.13 8.15
CA ASP A 366 13.09 -7.91 9.44
C ASP A 366 12.68 -6.44 9.50
N PHE A 367 11.36 -6.20 9.41
CA PHE A 367 10.78 -4.86 9.47
C PHE A 367 11.14 -4.13 10.77
N PHE A 368 11.15 -4.84 11.90
CA PHE A 368 11.40 -4.29 13.22
C PHE A 368 12.88 -3.94 13.39
N SER A 369 13.78 -4.75 12.84
CA SER A 369 15.19 -4.37 12.72
C SER A 369 15.35 -3.12 11.86
N TRP A 370 14.64 -3.02 10.72
CA TRP A 370 14.76 -1.88 9.81
C TRP A 370 14.24 -0.58 10.42
N THR A 371 13.22 -0.65 11.28
CA THR A 371 12.63 0.53 11.91
C THR A 371 13.18 0.82 13.31
N ALA A 372 13.69 -0.15 14.06
CA ALA A 372 14.13 0.04 15.45
C ALA A 372 15.55 -0.43 15.74
N GLY A 373 16.23 -1.10 14.81
CA GLY A 373 17.58 -1.61 15.00
C GLY A 373 18.68 -0.58 14.77
N ALA A 374 19.88 -0.93 15.21
CA ALA A 374 21.07 -0.08 15.29
C ALA A 374 21.72 0.32 13.95
N GLN A 375 21.32 -0.31 12.84
CA GLN A 375 21.80 0.03 11.50
C GLN A 375 20.80 0.95 10.80
N SER A 376 21.29 2.04 10.20
CA SER A 376 20.47 2.87 9.31
C SER A 376 20.11 2.13 8.02
N LEU A 377 19.06 2.58 7.31
CA LEU A 377 18.68 1.99 6.03
C LEU A 377 19.83 2.05 5.02
N ARG A 378 20.61 3.14 5.03
CA ARG A 378 21.77 3.36 4.15
C ARG A 378 22.91 2.36 4.37
N GLN A 379 23.05 1.85 5.59
CA GLN A 379 24.15 0.95 5.96
C GLN A 379 23.86 -0.53 5.71
N ARG A 380 22.64 -0.88 5.29
CA ARG A 380 22.22 -2.28 5.14
C ARG A 380 22.80 -3.01 3.92
N GLY A 381 23.70 -2.38 3.16
CA GLY A 381 24.38 -3.01 2.02
C GLY A 381 23.44 -3.54 0.94
N LEU A 382 22.28 -2.91 0.78
CA LEU A 382 21.27 -3.34 -0.18
C LEU A 382 21.77 -3.12 -1.61
N GLN A 383 21.57 -4.12 -2.47
CA GLN A 383 22.09 -4.07 -3.84
C GLN A 383 21.45 -2.92 -4.63
N PRO A 384 22.26 -2.08 -5.30
CA PRO A 384 21.74 -1.00 -6.11
C PRO A 384 20.86 -1.49 -7.25
N VAL A 385 19.92 -0.65 -7.69
CA VAL A 385 19.25 -0.89 -8.98
C VAL A 385 20.30 -0.74 -10.08
N VAL A 386 20.57 -1.82 -10.80
CA VAL A 386 21.41 -1.77 -12.01
C VAL A 386 20.57 -1.09 -13.09
N SER A 387 20.99 0.11 -13.50
CA SER A 387 20.34 0.92 -14.53
C SER A 387 20.46 0.31 -15.92
#